data_AF-W4QYL1-F1
#
_entry.id   AF-W4QYL1-F1
#
_cell.length_a   1.000
_cell.length_b   1.000
_cell.length_c   1.000
_cell.angle_alpha   90.00
_cell.angle_beta   90.00
_cell.angle_gamma   90.00
#
_symmetry.space_group_name_H-M   'P 1'
#
loop_
_entity.id
_entity.type
_entity.pdbx_description
1 polymer ?
#
loop_
_entity_poly.entity_id
_entity_poly.type
_entity_poly.pdbx_seq_one_letter_code
_entity_poly.pdbx_strand_id
1 'polypeptide(L)'
;MARYRSKPVIVEAVKISRTITIETTEGSLKGYPGDYLITDANGDQYPCQAVKFESTYERIRDGVDVKSLFLRSLRKFKRKSKELFQTKS
;
A
#
# COMPACT_ATOMS: atom_id res chain seq x y z
N MET A 1 -22.98 2.76 19.58
CA MET A 1 -22.82 2.16 18.23
C MET A 1 -21.33 2.09 17.90
N ALA A 2 -20.86 0.96 17.37
CA ALA A 2 -19.47 0.82 16.94
C ALA A 2 -19.26 1.50 15.58
N ARG A 3 -18.13 2.19 15.40
CA ARG A 3 -17.73 2.83 14.15
C ARG A 3 -16.52 2.08 13.58
N TYR A 4 -16.55 1.82 12.28
CA TYR A 4 -15.49 1.11 11.57
C TYR A 4 -14.96 1.96 10.41
N ARG A 5 -13.70 1.74 10.03
CA ARG A 5 -13.06 2.34 8.84
C ARG A 5 -12.56 1.23 7.92
N SER A 6 -12.52 1.47 6.62
CA SER A 6 -11.87 0.57 5.67
C SER A 6 -10.37 0.48 5.94
N LYS A 7 -9.77 -0.66 5.59
CA LYS A 7 -8.31 -0.81 5.61
C LYS A 7 -7.70 0.02 4.46
N PRO A 8 -6.51 0.63 4.65
CA PRO A 8 -5.79 1.24 3.54
C PRO A 8 -5.35 0.14 2.56
N VAL A 9 -5.79 0.25 1.31
CA VAL A 9 -5.46 -0.71 0.25
C VAL A 9 -4.31 -0.14 -0.56
N ILE A 10 -3.21 -0.90 -0.66
CA ILE A 10 -2.08 -0.59 -1.55
C ILE A 10 -2.23 -1.50 -2.76
N VAL A 11 -2.22 -0.92 -3.95
CA VAL A 11 -2.36 -1.65 -5.22
C VAL A 11 -1.19 -1.32 -6.14
N GLU A 12 -0.85 -2.26 -7.01
CA GLU A 12 0.07 -2.00 -8.12
C GLU A 12 -0.74 -1.50 -9.31
N ALA A 13 -0.24 -0.48 -10.01
CA ALA A 13 -0.94 0.07 -11.16
C ALA A 13 0.03 0.47 -12.28
N VAL A 14 -0.34 0.17 -13.51
CA VAL A 14 0.43 0.50 -14.71
C VAL A 14 -0.44 1.32 -15.65
N LYS A 15 0.10 2.44 -16.16
CA LYS A 15 -0.62 3.24 -17.15
C LYS A 15 -0.61 2.54 -18.51
N ILE A 16 -1.80 2.38 -19.09
CA ILE A 16 -2.03 1.67 -20.34
C ILE A 16 -1.70 2.60 -21.51
N SER A 17 -0.90 2.12 -22.47
CA SER A 17 -0.52 2.86 -23.68
C SER A 17 -1.29 2.45 -24.94
N ARG A 18 -1.97 1.30 -24.92
CA ARG A 18 -2.73 0.73 -26.04
C ARG A 18 -4.03 0.14 -25.53
N THR A 19 -5.06 0.08 -26.36
CA THR A 19 -6.31 -0.58 -25.98
C THR A 19 -6.04 -2.05 -25.62
N ILE A 20 -6.50 -2.46 -24.44
CA ILE A 20 -6.39 -3.85 -23.97
C ILE A 20 -7.77 -4.39 -23.64
N THR A 21 -7.92 -5.70 -23.77
CA THR A 21 -9.11 -6.43 -23.30
C THR A 21 -8.63 -7.49 -22.33
N ILE A 22 -9.24 -7.53 -21.15
CA ILE A 22 -8.92 -8.48 -20.09
C ILE A 22 -10.15 -9.34 -19.87
N GLU A 23 -9.96 -10.65 -19.88
CA GLU A 23 -11.00 -11.60 -19.52
C GLU A 23 -10.99 -11.78 -18.01
N THR A 24 -12.09 -11.39 -17.36
CA THR A 24 -12.31 -11.67 -15.95
C THR A 24 -13.46 -12.67 -15.81
N THR A 25 -13.62 -13.23 -14.62
CA THR A 25 -14.73 -14.13 -14.28
C THR A 25 -16.11 -13.47 -14.47
N GLU A 26 -16.16 -12.14 -14.41
CA GLU A 26 -17.37 -11.32 -14.58
C GLU A 26 -17.59 -10.87 -16.03
N GLY A 27 -16.63 -11.13 -16.92
CA GLY A 27 -16.71 -10.83 -18.35
C GLY A 27 -15.47 -10.16 -18.91
N SER A 28 -15.52 -9.80 -20.19
CA SER A 28 -14.43 -9.07 -20.84
C SER A 28 -14.47 -7.58 -20.49
N LEU A 29 -13.43 -7.08 -19.84
CA LEU A 29 -13.25 -5.66 -19.57
C LEU A 29 -12.30 -5.05 -20.60
N LYS A 30 -12.62 -3.84 -21.07
CA LYS A 30 -11.80 -3.12 -22.05
C LYS A 30 -11.19 -1.89 -21.41
N GLY A 31 -9.85 -1.78 -21.49
CA GLY A 31 -9.09 -0.61 -21.06
C GLY A 31 -8.62 0.20 -22.27
N TYR A 32 -8.56 1.52 -22.14
CA TYR A 32 -8.13 2.42 -23.20
C TYR A 32 -6.77 3.06 -22.90
N PRO A 33 -6.07 3.56 -23.92
CA PRO A 33 -4.84 4.33 -23.72
C PRO A 33 -5.08 5.51 -22.78
N GLY A 34 -4.24 5.66 -21.76
CA GLY A 34 -4.35 6.69 -20.74
C GLY A 34 -4.94 6.21 -19.42
N ASP A 35 -5.71 5.13 -19.42
CA ASP A 35 -6.24 4.50 -18.21
C ASP A 35 -5.16 3.74 -17.43
N TYR A 36 -5.47 3.35 -16.19
CA TYR A 36 -4.59 2.51 -15.38
C TYR A 36 -5.11 1.07 -15.35
N LEU A 37 -4.21 0.12 -15.53
CA LEU A 37 -4.44 -1.28 -15.21
C LEU A 37 -4.01 -1.52 -13.76
N ILE A 38 -4.95 -1.83 -12.89
CA ILE A 38 -4.70 -2.07 -11.46
C ILE A 38 -4.60 -3.58 -11.23
N THR A 39 -3.63 -3.99 -10.41
CA THR A 39 -3.48 -5.36 -9.91
C THR A 39 -3.67 -5.35 -8.39
N ASP A 40 -4.64 -6.12 -7.91
CA ASP A 40 -4.89 -6.29 -6.48
C ASP A 40 -3.93 -7.32 -5.87
N ALA A 41 -3.89 -7.41 -4.53
CA ALA A 41 -3.03 -8.35 -3.80
C ALA A 41 -3.30 -9.83 -4.12
N ASN A 42 -4.49 -10.15 -4.64
CA ASN A 42 -4.86 -11.49 -5.09
C ASN A 42 -4.39 -11.81 -6.53
N GLY A 43 -3.83 -10.82 -7.24
CA GLY A 43 -3.43 -10.95 -8.64
C GLY A 43 -4.54 -10.61 -9.65
N ASP A 44 -5.73 -10.25 -9.19
CA ASP A 44 -6.84 -9.83 -10.04
C ASP A 44 -6.53 -8.49 -10.71
N GLN A 45 -6.80 -8.41 -12.02
CA GLN A 45 -6.50 -7.23 -12.83
C GLN A 45 -7.76 -6.57 -13.37
N TYR A 46 -7.83 -5.24 -13.27
CA TYR A 46 -8.94 -4.47 -13.81
C TYR A 46 -8.51 -3.10 -14.34
N PRO A 47 -9.07 -2.66 -15.49
CA PRO A 47 -8.84 -1.32 -15.99
C PRO A 47 -9.63 -0.30 -15.17
N CYS A 48 -9.03 0.86 -14.92
CA CYS A 48 -9.60 1.97 -14.18
C CYS A 48 -9.27 3.29 -14.89
N GLN A 49 -10.29 4.15 -15.03
CA GLN A 49 -10.11 5.45 -15.68
C GLN A 49 -9.10 6.33 -14.92
N ALA A 50 -8.25 7.04 -15.66
CA ALA A 50 -7.20 7.88 -15.09
C ALA A 50 -7.72 8.88 -14.05
N VAL A 51 -8.82 9.58 -14.38
CA VAL A 51 -9.42 10.59 -13.50
C VAL A 51 -9.88 9.98 -12.16
N LYS A 52 -10.47 8.78 -12.20
CA LYS A 52 -10.92 8.07 -11.01
C LYS A 52 -9.73 7.57 -10.20
N PHE A 53 -8.71 7.04 -10.87
CA PHE A 53 -7.51 6.53 -10.22
C PHE A 53 -6.75 7.63 -9.49
N GLU A 54 -6.46 8.75 -10.15
CA GLU A 54 -5.67 9.86 -9.59
C GLU A 54 -6.38 10.61 -8.46
N SER A 55 -7.72 10.56 -8.41
CA SER A 55 -8.51 11.10 -7.29
C SER A 55 -8.54 10.17 -6.07
N THR A 56 -8.34 8.86 -6.29
CA THR A 56 -8.51 7.83 -5.24
C THR A 56 -7.18 7.36 -4.66
N TYR A 57 -6.11 7.35 -5.47
CA TYR A 57 -4.82 6.77 -5.12
C TYR A 57 -3.72 7.83 -5.14
N GLU A 58 -2.82 7.74 -4.15
CA GLU A 58 -1.62 8.56 -4.08
C GLU A 58 -0.37 7.70 -4.26
N ARG A 59 0.62 8.23 -4.99
CA ARG A 59 1.88 7.53 -5.20
C ARG A 59 2.67 7.47 -3.89
N ILE A 60 2.91 6.25 -3.41
CA ILE A 60 3.84 6.01 -2.31
C ILE A 60 5.25 6.28 -2.82
N ARG A 61 5.93 7.27 -2.23
CA ARG A 61 7.37 7.46 -2.45
C ARG A 61 8.09 6.43 -1.58
N ASP A 62 8.73 5.45 -2.19
CA ASP A 62 9.60 4.48 -1.49
C ASP A 62 10.90 5.14 -0.98
N GLY A 63 10.72 6.14 -0.11
CA GLY A 63 11.78 6.86 0.58
C GLY A 63 11.69 6.72 2.09
N VAL A 64 10.98 5.71 2.59
CA VAL A 64 10.84 5.46 4.02
C VAL A 64 11.45 4.11 4.33
N ASP A 65 12.72 4.15 4.72
CA ASP A 65 13.42 3.06 5.38
C ASP A 65 12.60 2.63 6.61
N VAL A 66 11.76 1.61 6.44
CA VAL A 66 10.96 0.99 7.50
C VAL A 66 11.86 0.48 8.63
N LYS A 67 13.15 0.23 8.37
CA LYS A 67 14.15 -0.05 9.42
C LYS A 67 14.35 1.15 10.34
N SER A 68 14.36 2.38 9.84
CA SER A 68 14.57 3.60 10.64
C SER A 68 13.44 3.83 11.67
N LEU A 69 12.19 3.48 11.33
CA LEU A 69 11.05 3.57 12.24
C LEU A 69 11.11 2.51 13.35
N PHE A 70 11.54 1.29 13.01
CA PHE A 70 11.74 0.23 14.00
C PHE A 70 12.98 0.45 14.89
N LEU A 71 14.07 1.01 14.36
CA LEU A 71 15.31 1.29 15.12
C LEU A 71 15.13 2.40 16.17
N ARG A 72 14.21 3.34 15.97
CA ARG A 72 13.87 4.35 16.99
C ARG A 72 13.25 3.74 18.25
N SER A 73 12.53 2.62 18.12
CA SER A 73 11.95 1.90 19.26
C SER A 73 13.05 1.19 20.08
N LEU A 74 14.04 0.58 19.42
CA LEU A 74 15.12 -0.16 20.07
C LEU A 74 16.11 0.73 20.86
N ARG A 75 16.33 1.99 20.46
CA ARG A 75 17.22 2.91 21.20
C ARG A 75 16.67 3.30 22.59
N LYS A 76 15.35 3.34 22.78
CA LYS A 76 14.75 3.62 24.10
C LYS A 76 14.78 2.40 25.02
N PHE A 77 14.68 1.20 24.45
CA PHE A 77 14.65 -0.04 25.23
C PHE A 77 16.00 -0.35 25.89
N LYS A 78 17.13 -0.02 25.24
CA LYS A 78 18.46 -0.28 25.79
C LYS A 78 18.85 0.63 26.98
N ARG A 79 18.19 1.78 27.17
CA ARG A 79 18.45 2.67 28.32
C ARG A 79 17.76 2.19 29.60
N LYS A 80 16.55 1.62 29.51
CA LYS A 80 15.78 1.19 30.70
C LYS A 80 16.30 -0.11 31.34
N SER A 81 17.02 -0.94 30.58
CA SER A 81 17.59 -2.20 31.11
C SER A 81 18.84 -2.01 31.98
N LYS A 82 19.49 -0.84 31.96
CA LYS A 82 20.72 -0.61 32.75
C LYS A 82 20.45 -0.04 34.15
N GLU A 83 19.29 0.57 34.37
CA GLU A 83 18.89 1.10 35.69
C GLU A 83 18.31 0.01 36.61
N LEU A 84 17.79 -1.10 36.06
CA LEU A 84 17.16 -2.15 36.85
C LEU A 84 18.15 -3.09 37.56
N PHE A 85 19.45 -2.99 37.27
CA PHE A 85 20.51 -3.85 37.82
C PHE A 85 21.34 -3.18 38.93
N GLN A 86 21.01 -1.97 39.39
CA GLN A 86 21.74 -1.30 40.49
C GLN A 86 20.95 -1.08 41.79
N THR A 87 19.69 -1.54 41.89
CA THR A 87 18.86 -1.39 43.11
C THR A 87 18.52 -2.73 43.78
N LYS A 88 19.41 -3.72 43.66
CA LYS A 88 19.45 -4.90 44.52
C LYS A 88 20.90 -5.19 44.90
N SER A 89 21.41 -4.41 45.84
CA SER A 89 22.48 -4.79 46.76
C SER A 89 22.26 -4.09 48.08
#